data_AF-A0A076FC05-F1
#
_entry.id   AF-A0A076FC05-F1
#
_cell.length_a   1.000
_cell.length_b   1.000
_cell.length_c   1.000
_cell.angle_alpha   90.00
_cell.angle_beta   90.00
_cell.angle_gamma   90.00
#
_symmetry.space_group_name_H-M   'P 1'
#
loop_
_entity.id
_entity.type
_entity.pdbx_description
1 polymer ?
#
loop_
_entity_poly.entity_id
_entity_poly.type
_entity_poly.pdbx_seq_one_letter_code
_entity_poly.pdbx_strand_id
1 'polypeptide(L)'
;MLIMCTILTNCVFMTLSNPPDWTKNVEYTFTGIYTFESLIKIIARGFCIDGFTFLRDPWNWLDFTVITFAYITEFVNLGNVSALRTFRVLRALKTISVIPGLKTIVGALIQSVKKLSDVMILTVFCLSVFALIGLQLFMGNLRHKCLYWNPPNATDNDTDIFNATFGENSTLNATQFDWNAYIQDENNFYFLEGQNDALLCGNSSDAGQCPEGYFCIKAGRNPNYDYTSFDTFSWAFLSLFRLMTQDFWENLYQL
;
A
#
# COMPACT_ATOMS: atom_id res chain seq x y z
N MET A 1 -13.02 -36.51 8.54
CA MET A 1 -13.93 -35.76 9.43
C MET A 1 -13.17 -35.07 10.56
N LEU A 2 -12.36 -35.79 11.34
CA LEU A 2 -11.56 -35.22 12.45
C LEU A 2 -10.72 -33.99 12.04
N ILE A 3 -9.92 -34.12 10.97
CA ILE A 3 -9.07 -33.02 10.46
C ILE A 3 -9.89 -31.78 10.07
N MET A 4 -11.06 -31.98 9.46
CA MET A 4 -11.94 -30.88 9.06
C MET A 4 -12.45 -30.11 10.30
N CYS A 5 -12.90 -30.82 11.33
CA CYS A 5 -13.30 -30.20 12.60
C CYS A 5 -12.13 -29.45 13.24
N THR A 6 -10.93 -30.03 13.26
CA THR A 6 -9.72 -29.38 13.80
C THR A 6 -9.42 -28.06 13.09
N ILE A 7 -9.52 -28.02 11.75
CA ILE A 7 -9.29 -26.79 11.00
C ILE A 7 -10.35 -25.74 11.29
N LEU A 8 -11.63 -26.11 11.33
CA LEU A 8 -12.71 -25.17 11.65
C LEU A 8 -12.56 -24.59 13.06
N THR A 9 -12.25 -25.42 14.05
CA THR A 9 -11.98 -24.95 15.42
C THR A 9 -10.78 -24.01 15.46
N ASN A 10 -9.69 -24.34 14.75
CA ASN A 10 -8.53 -23.46 14.64
C ASN A 10 -8.90 -22.10 14.01
N CYS A 11 -9.68 -22.08 12.92
CA CYS A 11 -10.18 -20.85 12.31
C CYS A 11 -10.96 -19.98 13.31
N VAL A 12 -11.80 -20.57 14.17
CA VAL A 12 -12.50 -19.82 15.24
C VAL A 12 -11.51 -19.20 16.21
N PHE A 13 -10.48 -19.93 16.65
CA PHE A 13 -9.44 -19.37 17.52
C PHE A 13 -8.65 -18.23 16.86
N MET A 14 -8.47 -18.26 15.54
CA MET A 14 -7.81 -17.16 14.81
C MET A 14 -8.61 -15.85 14.80
N THR A 15 -9.92 -15.90 15.05
CA THR A 15 -10.78 -14.70 15.08
C THR A 15 -10.68 -13.91 16.39
N LEU A 16 -10.10 -14.49 17.44
CA LEU A 16 -9.98 -13.84 18.74
C LEU A 16 -8.91 -12.74 18.69
N SER A 17 -9.33 -11.49 18.91
CA SER A 17 -8.44 -10.37 19.15
C SER A 17 -7.90 -10.45 20.59
N ASN A 18 -6.58 -10.50 20.75
CA ASN A 18 -5.86 -10.74 22.01
C ASN A 18 -6.17 -12.11 22.66
N PRO A 19 -5.61 -13.21 22.12
CA PRO A 19 -5.84 -14.54 22.67
C PRO A 19 -5.22 -14.67 24.07
N PRO A 20 -5.94 -15.22 25.05
CA PRO A 20 -5.42 -15.50 26.38
C PRO A 20 -4.31 -16.58 26.35
N ASP A 21 -3.43 -16.60 27.36
CA ASP A 21 -2.23 -17.46 27.34
C ASP A 21 -2.51 -18.96 27.23
N TRP A 22 -3.67 -19.44 27.70
CA TRP A 22 -4.07 -20.85 27.55
C TRP A 22 -4.29 -21.27 26.09
N THR A 23 -4.57 -20.32 25.19
CA THR A 23 -4.73 -20.59 23.76
C THR A 23 -3.44 -21.09 23.11
N LYS A 24 -2.26 -20.76 23.66
CA LYS A 24 -0.96 -21.29 23.18
C LYS A 24 -0.91 -22.83 23.24
N ASN A 25 -1.40 -23.42 24.32
CA ASN A 25 -1.45 -24.88 24.46
C ASN A 25 -2.37 -25.53 23.41
N VAL A 26 -3.46 -24.84 23.06
CA VAL A 26 -4.39 -25.27 22.01
C VAL A 26 -3.71 -25.15 20.63
N GLU A 27 -2.94 -24.09 20.37
CA GLU A 27 -2.16 -23.95 19.13
C GLU A 27 -1.10 -25.04 18.95
N TYR A 28 -0.44 -25.48 20.03
CA TYR A 28 0.46 -26.64 20.00
C TYR A 28 -0.29 -27.93 19.69
N THR A 29 -1.47 -28.10 20.27
CA THR A 29 -2.33 -29.25 20.00
C THR A 29 -2.72 -29.30 18.52
N PHE A 30 -3.12 -28.17 17.92
CA PHE A 30 -3.41 -28.10 16.48
C PHE A 30 -2.19 -28.43 15.62
N THR A 31 -1.02 -27.90 15.99
CA THR A 31 0.23 -28.18 15.29
C THR A 31 0.54 -29.68 15.34
N GLY A 32 0.40 -30.32 16.51
CA GLY A 32 0.59 -31.76 16.70
C GLY A 32 -0.38 -32.62 15.86
N ILE A 33 -1.64 -32.22 15.75
CA ILE A 33 -2.61 -32.94 14.90
C ILE A 33 -2.21 -32.86 13.43
N TYR A 34 -1.77 -31.68 12.95
CA TYR A 34 -1.35 -31.51 11.56
C TYR A 34 -0.06 -32.25 11.23
N THR A 35 0.90 -32.28 12.15
CA THR A 35 2.15 -33.01 11.97
C THR A 35 1.90 -34.51 11.92
N PHE A 36 1.02 -35.02 12.79
CA PHE A 36 0.61 -36.41 12.78
C PHE A 36 -0.10 -36.81 11.48
N GLU A 37 -1.02 -35.98 10.98
CA GLU A 37 -1.68 -36.21 9.69
C GLU A 37 -0.66 -36.31 8.54
N SER A 38 0.25 -35.34 8.44
CA SER A 38 1.25 -35.34 7.36
C SER A 38 2.24 -36.49 7.50
N LEU A 39 2.61 -36.87 8.72
CA LEU A 39 3.45 -38.03 8.98
C LEU A 39 2.78 -39.33 8.51
N ILE A 40 1.50 -39.53 8.81
CA ILE A 40 0.73 -40.69 8.30
C ILE A 40 0.71 -40.69 6.77
N LYS A 41 0.45 -39.53 6.13
CA LYS A 41 0.45 -39.44 4.66
C LYS A 41 1.81 -39.77 4.05
N ILE A 42 2.89 -39.32 4.68
CA ILE A 42 4.28 -39.60 4.27
C ILE A 42 4.59 -41.09 4.40
N ILE A 43 4.26 -41.72 5.53
CA ILE A 43 4.53 -43.15 5.76
C ILE A 43 3.70 -44.01 4.79
N ALA A 44 2.44 -43.64 4.56
CA ALA A 44 1.54 -44.42 3.70
C ALA A 44 1.88 -44.33 2.20
N ARG A 45 2.47 -43.21 1.73
CA ARG A 45 2.76 -42.97 0.30
C ARG A 45 4.25 -43.03 -0.04
N GLY A 46 5.13 -43.05 0.95
CA GLY A 46 6.59 -42.96 0.76
C GLY A 46 7.09 -41.51 0.63
N PHE A 47 8.30 -41.26 1.16
CA PHE A 47 8.87 -39.91 1.26
C PHE A 47 9.42 -39.39 -0.08
N CYS A 48 10.33 -40.14 -0.73
CA CYS A 48 11.03 -39.71 -1.96
C CYS A 48 11.43 -40.81 -2.96
N ILE A 49 11.35 -42.10 -2.62
CA ILE A 49 12.06 -43.17 -3.38
C ILE A 49 11.15 -43.99 -4.30
N ASP A 50 9.82 -43.91 -4.15
CA ASP A 50 8.89 -44.68 -4.99
C ASP A 50 7.96 -43.77 -5.81
N GLY A 51 7.49 -44.25 -6.96
CA GLY A 51 6.84 -43.47 -8.02
C GLY A 51 5.52 -42.76 -7.65
N PHE A 52 4.97 -43.05 -6.46
CA PHE A 52 3.77 -42.45 -5.86
C PHE A 52 4.10 -41.51 -4.68
N THR A 53 5.09 -40.65 -4.86
CA THR A 53 5.68 -39.81 -3.82
C THR A 53 4.71 -38.75 -3.25
N PHE A 54 4.74 -38.53 -1.93
CA PHE A 54 3.96 -37.48 -1.22
C PHE A 54 4.09 -36.09 -1.85
N LEU A 55 5.28 -35.75 -2.35
CA LEU A 55 5.61 -34.45 -2.95
C LEU A 55 5.17 -34.26 -4.40
N ARG A 56 4.50 -35.21 -5.07
CA ARG A 56 4.03 -35.00 -6.45
C ARG A 56 2.70 -34.25 -6.52
N ASP A 57 1.92 -34.28 -5.45
CA ASP A 57 0.64 -33.58 -5.36
C ASP A 57 0.87 -32.14 -4.82
N PRO A 58 0.58 -31.09 -5.62
CA PRO A 58 0.75 -29.69 -5.19
C PRO A 58 0.00 -29.35 -3.90
N TRP A 59 -1.10 -30.07 -3.60
CA TRP A 59 -1.86 -29.85 -2.36
C TRP A 59 -1.13 -30.36 -1.13
N ASN A 60 -0.29 -31.39 -1.27
CA ASN A 60 0.54 -31.88 -0.16
C ASN A 60 1.73 -30.94 0.09
N TRP A 61 2.17 -30.15 -0.90
CA TRP A 61 3.15 -29.07 -0.66
C TRP A 61 2.58 -27.99 0.25
N LEU A 62 1.30 -27.65 0.11
CA LEU A 62 0.63 -26.74 1.03
C LEU A 62 0.61 -27.32 2.46
N ASP A 63 0.26 -28.59 2.62
CA ASP A 63 0.26 -29.25 3.93
C ASP A 63 1.66 -29.26 4.58
N PHE A 64 2.71 -29.47 3.78
CA PHE A 64 4.10 -29.48 4.25
C PHE A 64 4.58 -28.08 4.64
N THR A 65 4.34 -27.06 3.79
CA THR A 65 4.77 -25.68 4.07
C THR A 65 4.12 -25.14 5.35
N VAL A 66 2.84 -25.42 5.59
CA VAL A 66 2.13 -25.03 6.81
C VAL A 66 2.80 -25.59 8.07
N ILE A 67 3.26 -26.85 8.03
CA ILE A 67 3.93 -27.50 9.16
C ILE A 67 5.34 -26.94 9.35
N THR A 68 6.09 -26.77 8.27
CA THR A 68 7.43 -26.18 8.32
C THR A 68 7.38 -24.77 8.90
N PHE A 69 6.45 -23.92 8.46
CA PHE A 69 6.28 -22.58 9.03
C PHE A 69 5.87 -22.62 10.50
N ALA A 70 5.00 -23.55 10.90
CA ALA A 70 4.62 -23.72 12.30
C ALA A 70 5.82 -24.03 13.21
N TYR A 71 6.71 -24.92 12.77
CA TYR A 71 7.93 -25.24 13.51
C TYR A 71 8.95 -24.11 13.47
N ILE A 72 9.14 -23.43 12.34
CA ILE A 72 10.05 -22.28 12.24
C ILE A 72 9.63 -21.18 13.21
N THR A 73 8.33 -20.89 13.29
CA THR A 73 7.80 -19.87 14.22
C THR A 73 7.99 -20.23 15.69
N GLU A 74 8.23 -21.50 16.00
CA GLU A 74 8.42 -22.00 17.36
C GLU A 74 9.90 -22.13 17.74
N PHE A 75 10.72 -22.68 16.83
CA PHE A 75 12.14 -22.92 17.08
C PHE A 75 12.99 -21.66 16.97
N VAL A 76 12.57 -20.70 16.15
CA VAL A 76 13.31 -19.46 16.00
C VAL A 76 12.58 -18.36 16.77
N ASN A 77 13.07 -18.06 17.97
CA ASN A 77 12.73 -16.84 18.70
C ASN A 77 13.35 -15.62 17.99
N LEU A 78 12.92 -15.36 16.76
CA LEU A 78 13.23 -14.12 16.05
C LEU A 78 12.43 -13.02 16.76
N GLY A 79 13.10 -12.27 17.63
CA GLY A 79 12.49 -11.22 18.45
C GLY A 79 11.59 -10.27 17.65
N ASN A 80 10.55 -9.75 18.29
CA ASN A 80 9.57 -8.77 17.82
C ASN A 80 9.11 -8.83 16.34
N VAL A 81 9.15 -9.98 15.66
CA VAL A 81 8.59 -10.10 14.30
C VAL A 81 7.11 -10.46 14.40
N SER A 82 6.28 -9.45 14.70
CA SER A 82 4.81 -9.56 14.69
C SER A 82 4.29 -10.20 13.38
N ALA A 83 4.99 -10.00 12.26
CA ALA A 83 4.64 -10.55 10.95
C ALA A 83 4.67 -12.09 10.87
N LEU A 84 5.52 -12.78 11.64
CA LEU A 84 5.58 -14.25 11.62
C LEU A 84 4.28 -14.89 12.16
N ARG A 85 3.53 -14.15 12.99
CA ARG A 85 2.22 -14.58 13.51
C ARG A 85 1.18 -14.66 12.39
N THR A 86 1.29 -13.84 11.35
CA THR A 86 0.37 -13.83 10.20
C THR A 86 0.43 -15.12 9.39
N PHE A 87 1.59 -15.80 9.36
CA PHE A 87 1.72 -17.09 8.65
C PHE A 87 0.87 -18.22 9.24
N ARG A 88 0.37 -18.08 10.48
CA ARG A 88 -0.57 -19.03 11.08
C ARG A 88 -1.88 -19.13 10.26
N VAL A 89 -2.24 -18.07 9.51
CA VAL A 89 -3.45 -18.03 8.66
C VAL A 89 -3.36 -19.04 7.51
N LEU A 90 -2.16 -19.44 7.09
CA LEU A 90 -1.97 -20.47 6.07
C LEU A 90 -2.58 -21.82 6.48
N ARG A 91 -2.75 -22.09 7.79
CA ARG A 91 -3.45 -23.29 8.29
C ARG A 91 -4.91 -23.34 7.83
N ALA A 92 -5.57 -22.19 7.64
CA ALA A 92 -6.93 -22.14 7.11
C ALA A 92 -6.98 -22.56 5.64
N LEU A 93 -5.93 -22.31 4.85
CA LEU A 93 -5.84 -22.77 3.46
C LEU A 93 -5.78 -24.29 3.32
N LYS A 94 -5.42 -25.02 4.39
CA LYS A 94 -5.49 -26.49 4.44
C LYS A 94 -6.91 -27.02 4.24
N THR A 95 -7.95 -26.22 4.48
CA THR A 95 -9.33 -26.60 4.11
C THR A 95 -9.46 -26.97 2.63
N ILE A 96 -8.69 -26.31 1.76
CA ILE A 96 -8.63 -26.57 0.31
C ILE A 96 -8.07 -27.97 0.04
N SER A 97 -7.05 -28.42 0.78
CA SER A 97 -6.45 -29.75 0.57
C SER A 97 -7.35 -30.89 1.10
N VAL A 98 -8.22 -30.61 2.07
CA VAL A 98 -9.09 -31.60 2.74
C VAL A 98 -10.44 -31.78 2.03
N ILE A 99 -11.02 -30.71 1.46
CA ILE A 99 -12.33 -30.77 0.80
C ILE A 99 -12.14 -30.98 -0.72
N PRO A 100 -12.52 -32.14 -1.28
CA PRO A 100 -12.27 -32.45 -2.69
C PRO A 100 -12.96 -31.47 -3.66
N GLY A 101 -14.16 -30.99 -3.32
CA GLY A 101 -14.87 -29.98 -4.12
C GLY A 101 -14.12 -28.64 -4.19
N LEU A 102 -13.42 -28.24 -3.12
CA LEU A 102 -12.71 -26.97 -3.06
C LEU A 102 -11.46 -26.97 -3.94
N LYS A 103 -10.79 -28.13 -4.10
CA LYS A 103 -9.69 -28.30 -5.06
C LYS A 103 -10.12 -28.01 -6.50
N THR A 104 -11.28 -28.52 -6.89
CA THR A 104 -11.82 -28.31 -8.23
C THR A 104 -12.13 -26.84 -8.49
N ILE A 105 -12.73 -26.15 -7.50
CA ILE A 105 -13.06 -24.72 -7.61
C ILE A 105 -11.79 -23.87 -7.75
N VAL A 106 -10.78 -24.08 -6.89
CA VAL A 106 -9.53 -23.32 -6.94
C VAL A 106 -8.77 -23.63 -8.23
N GLY A 107 -8.75 -24.88 -8.68
CA GLY A 107 -8.18 -25.26 -9.97
C GLY A 107 -8.83 -24.55 -11.14
N ALA A 108 -10.17 -24.48 -11.16
CA ALA A 108 -10.93 -23.75 -12.18
C ALA A 108 -10.64 -22.23 -12.13
N LEU A 109 -10.53 -21.65 -10.93
CA LEU A 109 -10.19 -20.23 -10.77
C LEU A 109 -8.79 -19.91 -11.30
N ILE A 110 -7.79 -20.74 -10.99
CA ILE A 110 -6.42 -20.59 -11.53
C ILE A 110 -6.42 -20.74 -13.06
N GLN A 111 -7.22 -21.66 -13.60
CA GLN A 111 -7.36 -21.81 -15.04
C GLN A 111 -7.98 -20.57 -15.71
N SER A 112 -8.95 -19.93 -15.06
CA SER A 112 -9.55 -18.67 -15.53
C SER A 112 -8.52 -17.53 -15.53
N VAL A 113 -7.68 -17.42 -14.51
CA VAL A 113 -6.61 -16.40 -14.46
C VAL A 113 -5.63 -16.55 -15.63
N LYS A 114 -5.26 -17.79 -16.00
CA LYS A 114 -4.39 -18.04 -17.16
C LYS A 114 -4.98 -17.51 -18.47
N LYS A 115 -6.30 -17.63 -18.66
CA LYS A 115 -7.00 -17.10 -19.85
C LYS A 115 -7.07 -15.57 -19.87
N LEU A 116 -6.97 -14.92 -18.72
CA LEU A 116 -6.94 -13.45 -18.61
C LEU A 116 -5.52 -12.86 -18.74
N SER A 117 -4.48 -13.69 -18.91
CA SER A 117 -3.09 -13.22 -18.96
C SER A 117 -2.83 -12.20 -20.08
N ASP A 118 -3.35 -12.45 -21.28
CA ASP A 118 -3.21 -11.53 -22.41
C ASP A 118 -3.86 -10.17 -22.13
N VAL A 119 -5.06 -10.18 -21.52
CA VAL A 119 -5.77 -8.97 -21.13
C VAL A 119 -5.00 -8.22 -20.05
N MET A 120 -4.46 -8.93 -19.05
CA MET A 120 -3.64 -8.33 -17.99
C MET A 120 -2.39 -7.63 -18.56
N ILE A 121 -1.71 -8.26 -19.52
CA ILE A 121 -0.53 -7.66 -20.18
C ILE A 121 -0.93 -6.38 -20.92
N LEU A 122 -2.03 -6.42 -21.69
CA LEU A 122 -2.55 -5.25 -22.39
C LEU A 122 -2.92 -4.13 -21.41
N THR A 123 -3.60 -4.45 -20.31
CA THR A 123 -3.98 -3.49 -19.28
C THR A 123 -2.76 -2.83 -18.64
N VAL A 124 -1.75 -3.61 -18.23
CA VAL A 124 -0.52 -3.05 -17.65
C VAL A 124 0.23 -2.17 -18.66
N PHE A 125 0.28 -2.57 -19.93
CA PHE A 125 0.88 -1.77 -21.00
C PHE A 125 0.15 -0.43 -21.18
N CYS A 126 -1.17 -0.45 -21.35
CA CYS A 126 -1.98 0.76 -21.49
C CYS A 126 -1.84 1.69 -20.28
N LEU A 127 -1.93 1.16 -19.06
CA LEU A 127 -1.72 1.94 -17.83
C LEU A 127 -0.33 2.57 -17.79
N SER A 128 0.71 1.87 -18.24
CA SER A 128 2.07 2.41 -18.28
C SER A 128 2.20 3.56 -19.28
N VAL A 129 1.58 3.45 -20.46
CA VAL A 129 1.56 4.54 -21.47
C VAL A 129 0.83 5.76 -20.92
N PHE A 130 -0.37 5.58 -20.34
CA PHE A 130 -1.09 6.69 -19.73
C PHE A 130 -0.36 7.26 -18.52
N ALA A 131 0.38 6.46 -17.76
CA ALA A 131 1.18 6.93 -16.63
C ALA A 131 2.33 7.83 -17.07
N LEU A 132 2.98 7.52 -18.19
CA LEU A 132 4.00 8.39 -18.78
C LEU A 132 3.38 9.71 -19.29
N ILE A 133 2.22 9.64 -19.93
CA ILE A 133 1.49 10.84 -20.37
C ILE A 133 1.08 11.70 -19.16
N GLY A 134 0.47 11.09 -18.14
CA GLY A 134 0.02 11.77 -16.93
C GLY A 134 1.18 12.36 -16.13
N LEU A 135 2.30 11.63 -16.02
CA LEU A 135 3.52 12.14 -15.40
C LEU A 135 4.03 13.37 -16.13
N GLN A 136 4.15 13.32 -17.46
CA GLN A 136 4.69 14.45 -18.23
C GLN A 136 3.77 15.67 -18.20
N LEU A 137 2.45 15.47 -18.19
CA LEU A 137 1.47 16.56 -18.17
C LEU A 137 1.30 17.19 -16.78
N PHE A 138 1.31 16.38 -15.73
CA PHE A 138 0.91 16.81 -14.38
C PHE A 138 2.06 16.77 -13.37
N MET A 139 3.32 16.74 -13.82
CA MET A 139 4.49 16.64 -12.95
C MET A 139 4.55 17.75 -11.90
N GLY A 140 4.29 17.41 -10.65
CA GLY A 140 4.25 18.34 -9.52
C GLY A 140 3.15 19.39 -9.57
N ASN A 141 2.11 19.20 -10.40
CA ASN A 141 0.96 20.09 -10.44
C ASN A 141 0.15 20.00 -9.13
N LEU A 142 0.03 18.78 -8.57
CA LEU A 142 -0.63 18.51 -7.29
C LEU A 142 0.09 19.10 -6.06
N ARG A 143 1.23 19.78 -6.24
CA ARG A 143 1.94 20.51 -5.17
C ARG A 143 1.65 22.00 -5.18
N HIS A 144 0.87 22.51 -6.13
CA HIS A 144 0.49 23.91 -6.12
C HIS A 144 -0.47 24.17 -4.97
N LYS A 145 -0.12 25.11 -4.08
CA LYS A 145 -0.92 25.51 -2.92
C LYS A 145 -1.04 27.03 -2.89
N CYS A 146 -2.13 27.51 -2.30
CA CYS A 146 -2.30 28.92 -1.98
C CYS A 146 -1.48 29.27 -0.74
N LEU A 147 -0.39 29.99 -0.91
CA LEU A 147 0.46 30.50 0.16
C LEU A 147 0.09 31.95 0.47
N TYR A 148 -0.12 32.27 1.74
CA TYR A 148 -0.33 33.65 2.17
C TYR A 148 0.92 34.46 1.88
N TRP A 149 0.76 35.66 1.32
CA TRP A 149 1.88 36.59 1.16
C TRP A 149 1.51 37.92 1.79
N ASN A 150 2.07 38.15 2.97
CA ASN A 150 2.05 39.45 3.61
C ASN A 150 3.47 39.75 4.07
N PRO A 151 4.25 40.55 3.31
CA PRO A 151 5.61 40.88 3.69
C PRO A 151 5.58 41.57 5.06
N PRO A 152 6.18 41.00 6.12
CA PRO A 152 6.09 41.55 7.47
C PRO A 152 6.74 42.93 7.64
N ASN A 153 7.40 43.46 6.61
CA ASN A 153 8.13 44.72 6.60
C ASN A 153 8.00 45.52 5.28
N ALA A 154 6.89 45.40 4.53
CA ALA A 154 6.67 46.30 3.38
C ALA A 154 6.10 47.64 3.86
N THR A 155 6.96 48.50 4.39
CA THR A 155 6.67 49.94 4.41
C THR A 155 6.78 50.46 2.97
N ASP A 156 5.65 50.51 2.25
CA ASP A 156 5.27 51.30 1.04
C ASP A 156 6.29 51.67 -0.07
N ASN A 157 7.55 51.27 -0.01
CA ASN A 157 8.61 51.62 -0.96
C ASN A 157 9.44 50.41 -1.45
N ASP A 158 9.24 49.21 -0.90
CA ASP A 158 9.98 48.01 -1.34
C ASP A 158 9.26 47.29 -2.49
N THR A 159 9.26 47.94 -3.66
CA THR A 159 9.14 47.21 -4.94
C THR A 159 10.46 46.52 -5.33
N ASP A 160 11.52 46.69 -4.53
CA ASP A 160 12.88 46.21 -4.83
C ASP A 160 13.22 44.83 -4.23
N ILE A 161 12.41 44.26 -3.34
CA ILE A 161 12.67 42.89 -2.82
C ILE A 161 12.42 41.81 -3.90
N PHE A 162 11.55 42.08 -4.87
CA PHE A 162 11.30 41.17 -6.01
C PHE A 162 12.33 41.29 -7.14
N ASN A 163 13.02 42.43 -7.27
CA ASN A 163 14.08 42.62 -8.27
C ASN A 163 15.46 42.18 -7.74
N ALA A 164 15.68 42.14 -6.42
CA ALA A 164 16.97 41.81 -5.82
C ALA A 164 17.31 40.31 -5.81
N THR A 165 16.35 39.40 -5.99
CA THR A 165 16.64 37.95 -6.09
C THR A 165 17.13 37.52 -7.49
N PHE A 166 17.04 38.41 -8.48
CA PHE A 166 17.55 38.20 -9.84
C PHE A 166 18.89 38.89 -10.13
N GLY A 167 19.49 39.58 -9.15
CA GLY A 167 20.76 40.31 -9.32
C GLY A 167 21.75 39.97 -8.20
N GLU A 168 22.93 39.48 -8.60
CA GLU A 168 24.05 39.22 -7.70
C GLU A 168 24.37 40.44 -6.80
N ASN A 169 24.60 40.14 -5.52
CA ASN A 169 25.31 40.93 -4.51
C ASN A 169 24.69 42.29 -4.10
N SER A 170 23.79 42.26 -3.11
CA SER A 170 23.73 43.37 -2.14
C SER A 170 23.39 42.88 -0.72
N THR A 171 24.21 43.31 0.23
CA THR A 171 24.11 42.99 1.66
C THR A 171 23.12 43.93 2.34
N LEU A 172 21.92 43.44 2.64
CA LEU A 172 20.94 44.13 3.48
C LEU A 172 20.85 43.42 4.84
N ASN A 173 21.16 44.14 5.92
CA ASN A 173 20.93 43.73 7.31
C ASN A 173 19.44 43.85 7.65
N ALA A 174 18.61 43.06 6.99
CA ALA A 174 17.30 42.63 7.48
C ALA A 174 17.47 41.22 8.03
N THR A 175 16.70 40.83 9.05
CA THR A 175 16.59 39.42 9.46
C THR A 175 16.40 38.57 8.20
N GLN A 176 17.43 37.80 7.82
CA GLN A 176 17.47 37.06 6.56
C GLN A 176 16.21 36.20 6.45
N PHE A 177 15.29 36.58 5.57
CA PHE A 177 14.04 35.87 5.39
C PHE A 177 14.34 34.50 4.76
N ASP A 178 14.13 33.43 5.52
CA ASP A 178 14.34 32.07 5.05
C ASP A 178 13.10 31.58 4.28
N TRP A 179 13.16 31.76 2.96
CA TRP A 179 12.14 31.28 2.03
C TRP A 179 11.83 29.79 2.16
N ASN A 180 12.84 28.96 2.46
CA ASN A 180 12.64 27.51 2.54
C ASN A 180 11.86 27.13 3.80
N ALA A 181 12.16 27.76 4.93
CA ALA A 181 11.42 27.57 6.16
C ALA A 181 9.97 28.09 6.02
N TYR A 182 9.77 29.21 5.33
CA TYR A 182 8.45 29.81 5.12
C TYR A 182 7.52 28.91 4.27
N ILE A 183 8.06 28.34 3.19
CA ILE A 183 7.34 27.45 2.26
C ILE A 183 7.03 26.08 2.89
N GLN A 184 7.77 25.68 3.93
CA GLN A 184 7.54 24.42 4.64
C GLN A 184 6.52 24.52 5.77
N ASP A 185 6.23 25.75 6.24
CA ASP A 185 5.28 25.96 7.33
C ASP A 185 3.84 25.81 6.83
N GLU A 186 3.16 24.76 7.32
CA GLU A 186 1.77 24.47 6.95
C GLU A 186 0.81 25.60 7.35
N ASN A 187 1.13 26.42 8.35
CA ASN A 187 0.27 27.52 8.80
C ASN A 187 0.11 28.65 7.77
N ASN A 188 1.03 28.75 6.81
CA ASN A 188 0.98 29.76 5.76
C ASN A 188 0.10 29.34 4.57
N PHE A 189 -0.38 28.10 4.54
CA PHE A 189 -1.26 27.63 3.48
C PHE A 189 -2.73 27.92 3.79
N TYR A 190 -3.51 28.11 2.73
CA TYR A 190 -4.96 28.22 2.83
C TYR A 190 -5.62 26.84 2.94
N PHE A 191 -6.46 26.65 3.96
CA PHE A 191 -7.29 25.46 4.14
C PHE A 191 -8.77 25.81 4.06
N LEU A 192 -9.53 24.99 3.34
CA LEU A 192 -10.99 25.08 3.35
C LEU A 192 -11.54 24.53 4.67
N GLU A 193 -12.67 25.07 5.12
CA GLU A 193 -13.32 24.61 6.35
C GLU A 193 -13.66 23.11 6.26
N GLY A 194 -13.13 22.33 7.21
CA GLY A 194 -13.35 20.89 7.29
C GLY A 194 -12.44 20.02 6.40
N GLN A 195 -11.46 20.61 5.70
CA GLN A 195 -10.47 19.87 4.91
C GLN A 195 -9.10 19.86 5.63
N ASN A 196 -8.42 18.71 5.58
CA ASN A 196 -7.09 18.54 6.18
C ASN A 196 -5.94 18.88 5.21
N ASP A 197 -6.24 18.92 3.92
CA ASP A 197 -5.28 19.27 2.87
C ASP A 197 -5.48 20.72 2.43
N ALA A 198 -4.36 21.40 2.16
CA ALA A 198 -4.37 22.77 1.67
C ALA A 198 -5.02 22.86 0.28
N LEU A 199 -5.67 23.99 0.00
CA LEU A 199 -6.33 24.25 -1.28
C LEU A 199 -5.31 24.22 -2.43
N LEU A 200 -5.61 23.40 -3.44
CA LEU A 200 -4.86 23.38 -4.69
C LEU A 200 -5.21 24.58 -5.56
N CYS A 201 -4.22 25.05 -6.32
CA CYS A 201 -4.37 26.18 -7.23
C CYS A 201 -3.63 25.95 -8.54
N GLY A 202 -3.90 26.77 -9.55
CA GLY A 202 -3.12 26.79 -10.78
C GLY A 202 -2.97 28.20 -11.34
N ASN A 203 -1.93 28.41 -12.14
CA ASN A 203 -1.64 29.74 -12.72
C ASN A 203 -2.46 30.04 -14.00
N SER A 204 -3.17 29.04 -14.52
CA SER A 204 -4.04 29.17 -15.70
C SER A 204 -5.39 29.77 -15.31
N SER A 205 -6.04 30.49 -16.24
CA SER A 205 -7.37 31.08 -16.02
C SER A 205 -8.45 30.04 -15.67
N ASP A 206 -8.30 28.83 -16.20
CA ASP A 206 -9.28 27.75 -16.04
C ASP A 206 -9.02 26.90 -14.78
N ALA A 207 -7.92 27.17 -14.07
CA ALA A 207 -7.56 26.45 -12.85
C ALA A 207 -8.12 27.15 -11.58
N GLY A 208 -8.12 26.42 -10.46
CA GLY A 208 -8.51 26.95 -9.16
C GLY A 208 -7.71 28.20 -8.77
N GLN A 209 -8.42 29.27 -8.40
CA GLN A 209 -7.84 30.54 -8.00
C GLN A 209 -7.72 30.63 -6.48
N CYS A 210 -6.69 31.33 -6.02
CA CYS A 210 -6.50 31.61 -4.61
C CYS A 210 -7.35 32.82 -4.17
N PRO A 211 -7.77 32.89 -2.89
CA PRO A 211 -8.42 34.07 -2.33
C PRO A 211 -7.46 35.27 -2.24
N GLU A 212 -8.01 36.47 -2.04
CA GLU A 212 -7.22 37.70 -1.95
C GLU A 212 -6.13 37.61 -0.87
N GLY A 213 -4.91 38.05 -1.20
CA GLY A 213 -3.73 37.98 -0.32
C GLY A 213 -2.99 36.64 -0.34
N TYR A 214 -3.46 35.65 -1.10
CA TYR A 214 -2.77 34.39 -1.32
C TYR A 214 -2.28 34.26 -2.76
N PHE A 215 -1.08 33.72 -2.92
CA PHE A 215 -0.47 33.46 -4.24
C PHE A 215 -0.27 31.96 -4.45
N CYS A 216 -0.43 31.52 -5.69
CA CYS A 216 -0.26 30.13 -6.05
C CYS A 216 1.23 29.79 -6.24
N ILE A 217 1.77 28.94 -5.37
CA ILE A 217 3.17 28.51 -5.43
C ILE A 217 3.23 26.99 -5.31
N LYS A 218 4.20 26.38 -6.00
CA LYS A 218 4.50 24.95 -5.87
C LYS A 218 5.26 24.69 -4.57
N ALA A 219 4.56 24.20 -3.55
CA ALA A 219 5.04 24.16 -2.17
C ALA A 219 4.41 23.02 -1.36
N GLY A 220 5.15 22.49 -0.39
CA GLY A 220 4.65 21.50 0.57
C GLY A 220 4.41 20.10 0.00
N ARG A 221 3.67 19.30 0.78
CA ARG A 221 3.35 17.90 0.50
C ARG A 221 2.20 17.72 -0.49
N ASN A 222 2.20 16.61 -1.23
CA ASN A 222 1.11 16.19 -2.09
C ASN A 222 -0.14 15.81 -1.25
N PRO A 223 -1.36 15.88 -1.82
CA PRO A 223 -2.60 15.53 -1.12
C PRO A 223 -2.65 14.08 -0.65
N ASN A 224 -3.53 13.79 0.31
CA ASN A 224 -3.76 12.45 0.86
C ASN A 224 -2.48 11.77 1.38
N TYR A 225 -1.73 12.42 2.28
CA TYR A 225 -0.48 11.90 2.86
C TYR A 225 0.58 11.52 1.79
N ASP A 226 0.75 12.36 0.78
CA ASP A 226 1.67 12.15 -0.36
C ASP A 226 1.34 10.98 -1.31
N TYR A 227 0.27 10.22 -1.07
CA TYR A 227 -0.10 9.08 -1.92
C TYR A 227 -0.68 9.49 -3.28
N THR A 228 -1.18 10.72 -3.42
CA THR A 228 -1.77 11.23 -4.67
C THR A 228 -0.80 12.17 -5.38
N SER A 229 -0.04 11.67 -6.35
CA SER A 229 0.92 12.47 -7.12
C SER A 229 1.20 11.92 -8.52
N PHE A 230 1.63 12.80 -9.42
CA PHE A 230 2.13 12.47 -10.76
C PHE A 230 3.65 12.76 -10.90
N ASP A 231 4.36 12.83 -9.78
CA ASP A 231 5.77 13.26 -9.75
C ASP A 231 6.74 12.15 -10.13
N THR A 232 6.35 10.90 -9.87
CA THR A 232 7.13 9.70 -10.19
C THR A 232 6.26 8.70 -10.92
N PHE A 233 6.89 7.83 -11.71
CA PHE A 233 6.17 6.83 -12.51
C PHE A 233 5.30 5.92 -11.64
N SER A 234 5.80 5.48 -10.47
CA SER A 234 5.05 4.58 -9.57
C SER A 234 3.78 5.23 -9.01
N TRP A 235 3.86 6.50 -8.61
CA TRP A 235 2.68 7.23 -8.09
C TRP A 235 1.68 7.58 -9.20
N ALA A 236 2.17 7.95 -10.38
CA ALA A 236 1.32 8.15 -11.56
C ALA A 236 0.59 6.86 -11.96
N PHE A 237 1.29 5.72 -11.94
CA PHE A 237 0.70 4.41 -12.22
C PHE A 237 -0.37 4.03 -11.19
N LEU A 238 -0.13 4.26 -9.89
CA LEU A 238 -1.12 4.02 -8.84
C LEU A 238 -2.36 4.90 -9.01
N SER A 239 -2.17 6.18 -9.32
CA SER A 239 -3.25 7.14 -9.53
C SER A 239 -4.12 6.76 -10.75
N LEU A 240 -3.51 6.28 -11.83
CA LEU A 240 -4.25 5.79 -13.00
C LEU A 240 -4.90 4.42 -12.78
N PHE A 241 -4.27 3.54 -12.00
CA PHE A 241 -4.89 2.29 -11.59
C PHE A 241 -6.18 2.56 -10.81
N ARG A 242 -6.15 3.54 -9.89
CA ARG A 242 -7.34 4.05 -9.18
C ARG A 242 -8.42 4.58 -10.12
N LEU A 243 -8.04 5.33 -11.17
CA LEU A 243 -8.99 5.79 -12.21
C LEU A 243 -9.59 4.63 -13.00
N MET A 244 -8.80 3.60 -13.34
CA MET A 244 -9.27 2.41 -14.05
C MET A 244 -10.26 1.60 -13.21
N THR A 245 -10.01 1.47 -11.90
CA THR A 245 -10.92 0.77 -10.97
C THR A 245 -12.10 1.65 -10.53
N GLN A 246 -12.12 2.92 -10.95
CA GLN A 246 -13.12 3.92 -10.54
C GLN A 246 -13.23 4.07 -9.02
N ASP A 247 -12.12 3.91 -8.30
CA ASP A 247 -12.10 4.00 -6.85
C ASP A 247 -11.89 5.45 -6.39
N PHE A 248 -12.95 6.09 -5.90
CA PHE A 248 -12.94 7.50 -5.48
C PHE A 248 -12.36 8.43 -6.55
N TRP A 249 -12.55 8.10 -7.83
CA TRP A 249 -11.90 8.76 -8.95
C TRP A 249 -12.33 10.22 -9.10
N GLU A 250 -13.54 10.56 -8.65
CA GLU A 250 -14.08 11.92 -8.70
C GLU A 250 -13.23 12.92 -7.93
N ASN A 251 -12.64 12.51 -6.80
CA ASN A 251 -11.75 13.39 -6.04
C ASN A 251 -10.45 13.63 -6.81
N LEU A 252 -9.85 12.59 -7.41
CA LEU A 252 -8.65 12.76 -8.24
C LEU A 252 -8.92 13.61 -9.49
N TYR A 253 -10.14 13.56 -10.02
CA TYR A 253 -10.56 14.36 -11.18
C TYR A 253 -10.79 15.84 -10.83
N GLN A 254 -11.18 16.15 -9.59
CA GLN A 254 -11.42 17.52 -9.12
C GLN A 254 -10.14 18.25 -8.67
N LEU A 255 -9.08 17.52 -8.35
CA LEU A 255 -7.75 18.05 -7.98
C LEU A 255 -6.95 18.51 -9.21
#